data_AF-A0A969SLC0-F1
#
_entry.id   AF-A0A969SLC0-F1
#
_cell.length_a   1.000
_cell.length_b   1.000
_cell.length_c   1.000
_cell.angle_alpha   90.00
_cell.angle_beta   90.00
_cell.angle_gamma   90.00
#
_symmetry.space_group_name_H-M   'P 1'
#
loop_
_entity.id
_entity.type
_entity.pdbx_description
1 polymer ?
#
loop_
_entity_poly.entity_id
_entity_poly.type
_entity_poly.pdbx_seq_one_letter_code
_entity_poly.pdbx_strand_id
1 'polypeptide(L)'
;MKNQLLDAINQVISLNSGVAEYTNDDTLEALLPVDIARSLDVSDSISFSTRADVNDSYFVTYNSEIFDKFSGLLDIQGCASALSIKYDGYLKTTGFEKRINDTLCPQNGLIRVGKSFGALTPYILFNMSYTASADEKRLGMISFFINALTGIPGVEIGDALSWKSDQICLKDASNLAHINFEPLLNTANSHASKLIDTEITPWRKSLSRKLGRDEERIKTYYNTIVSEIRAKINKKNLEGEAQEKELARIEATQMELKRKLTDLNERYSLSVTAKLHSTLVILLQTVHIECELIRKKAKRGIIAIWNPYLKIIEPLRCEESGMPVTKFYLSDESAKIIAPEVWSK
;
A
#
# COMPACT_ATOMS: atom_id res chain seq x y z
N MET A 1 19.05 12.10 19.52
CA MET A 1 17.94 11.88 18.56
C MET A 1 18.17 10.50 17.99
N LYS A 2 17.27 9.52 18.17
CA LYS A 2 17.56 8.13 17.80
C LYS A 2 17.96 8.03 16.33
N ASN A 3 19.15 7.48 16.08
CA ASN A 3 19.71 7.35 14.75
C ASN A 3 19.02 6.19 14.04
N GLN A 4 17.95 6.48 13.31
CA GLN A 4 17.11 5.46 12.67
C GLN A 4 17.89 4.54 11.72
N LEU A 5 18.97 5.05 11.12
CA LEU A 5 19.83 4.29 10.21
C LEU A 5 20.62 3.21 10.98
N LEU A 6 21.26 3.59 12.08
CA LEU A 6 21.99 2.65 12.93
C LEU A 6 21.05 1.71 13.68
N ASP A 7 19.86 2.17 14.07
CA ASP A 7 18.82 1.32 14.67
C ASP A 7 18.39 0.21 13.69
N ALA A 8 18.23 0.54 12.40
CA ALA A 8 17.93 -0.44 11.37
C ALA A 8 19.07 -1.44 11.19
N ILE A 9 20.32 -0.98 11.09
CA ILE A 9 21.49 -1.86 10.98
C ILE A 9 21.58 -2.80 12.20
N ASN A 10 21.43 -2.28 13.41
CA ASN A 10 21.45 -3.09 14.64
C ASN A 10 20.38 -4.19 14.62
N GLN A 11 19.16 -3.88 14.15
CA GLN A 11 18.11 -4.90 13.99
C GLN A 11 18.51 -5.99 12.98
N VAL A 12 19.07 -5.63 11.83
CA VAL A 12 19.51 -6.62 10.83
C VAL A 12 20.64 -7.50 11.37
N ILE A 13 21.60 -6.91 12.08
CA ILE A 13 22.68 -7.65 12.73
C ILE A 13 22.11 -8.64 13.75
N SER A 14 21.20 -8.18 14.62
CA SER A 14 20.56 -9.01 15.64
C SER A 14 19.76 -10.16 15.03
N LEU A 15 19.03 -9.92 13.93
CA LEU A 15 18.28 -10.95 13.20
C LEU A 15 19.20 -12.04 12.62
N ASN A 16 20.41 -11.68 12.24
CA ASN A 16 21.40 -12.59 11.68
C ASN A 16 22.37 -13.13 12.73
N SER A 17 21.98 -13.15 14.01
CA SER A 17 22.78 -13.68 15.14
C SER A 17 24.10 -12.96 15.38
N GLY A 18 24.26 -11.73 14.89
CA GLY A 18 25.34 -10.85 15.30
C GLY A 18 24.98 -10.05 16.55
N VAL A 19 25.98 -9.37 17.11
CA VAL A 19 25.82 -8.49 18.27
C VAL A 19 26.29 -7.11 17.87
N ALA A 20 25.51 -6.08 18.20
CA ALA A 20 25.93 -4.71 18.01
C ALA A 20 25.57 -3.85 19.22
N GLU A 21 26.49 -2.98 19.61
CA GLU A 21 26.36 -2.09 20.75
C GLU A 21 26.68 -0.66 20.34
N TYR A 22 25.91 0.29 20.87
CA TYR A 22 26.17 1.71 20.66
C TYR A 22 27.34 2.13 21.55
N THR A 23 28.42 2.60 20.93
CA THR A 23 29.50 3.27 21.67
C THR A 23 29.16 4.72 21.95
N ASN A 24 28.49 5.39 21.01
CA ASN A 24 27.95 6.75 21.11
C ASN A 24 26.64 6.86 20.30
N ASP A 25 25.95 8.00 20.36
CA ASP A 25 24.68 8.25 19.62
C ASP A 25 24.81 8.08 18.08
N ASP A 26 26.02 8.24 17.54
CA ASP A 26 26.29 8.24 16.10
C ASP A 26 27.18 7.08 15.64
N THR A 27 27.51 6.14 16.54
CA THR A 27 28.44 5.02 16.26
C THR A 27 27.96 3.72 16.88
N LEU A 28 27.96 2.66 16.08
CA LEU A 28 27.55 1.30 16.41
C LEU A 28 28.72 0.34 16.17
N GLU A 29 29.23 -0.28 17.22
CA GLU A 29 30.21 -1.36 17.12
C GLU A 29 29.49 -2.69 16.94
N ALA A 30 29.97 -3.52 16.02
CA ALA A 30 29.33 -4.77 15.65
C ALA A 30 30.34 -5.92 15.59
N LEU A 31 29.91 -7.05 16.13
CA LEU A 31 30.51 -8.37 15.92
C LEU A 31 29.57 -9.20 15.04
N LEU A 32 30.04 -9.49 13.83
CA LEU A 32 29.28 -10.15 12.78
C LEU A 32 29.72 -11.62 12.66
N PRO A 33 28.77 -12.56 12.45
CA PRO A 33 29.11 -13.91 12.03
C PRO A 33 29.88 -13.88 10.70
N VAL A 34 30.81 -14.82 10.52
CA VAL A 34 31.74 -14.86 9.37
C VAL A 34 31.02 -14.80 8.02
N ASP A 35 29.88 -15.49 7.89
CA ASP A 35 29.12 -15.51 6.63
C ASP A 35 28.47 -14.14 6.32
N ILE A 36 28.04 -13.41 7.35
CA ILE A 36 27.47 -12.06 7.21
C ILE A 36 28.57 -11.05 6.91
N ALA A 37 29.70 -11.10 7.63
CA ALA A 37 30.86 -10.25 7.38
C ALA A 37 31.37 -10.42 5.93
N ARG A 38 31.44 -11.66 5.44
CA ARG A 38 31.78 -11.98 4.04
C ARG A 38 30.75 -11.43 3.05
N SER A 39 29.46 -11.54 3.35
CA SER A 39 28.39 -11.02 2.47
C SER A 39 28.39 -9.49 2.40
N LEU A 40 28.78 -8.83 3.48
CA LEU A 40 28.86 -7.37 3.56
C LEU A 40 30.21 -6.83 3.06
N ASP A 41 31.19 -7.71 2.80
CA ASP A 41 32.57 -7.38 2.42
C ASP A 41 33.27 -6.49 3.47
N VAL A 42 33.18 -6.93 4.73
CA VAL A 42 33.72 -6.23 5.91
C VAL A 42 34.42 -7.22 6.85
N SER A 43 35.17 -6.69 7.82
CA SER A 43 35.69 -7.47 8.94
C SER A 43 34.57 -7.98 9.86
N ASP A 44 34.86 -9.06 10.57
CA ASP A 44 34.00 -9.66 11.60
C ASP A 44 33.80 -8.72 12.81
N SER A 45 34.79 -7.89 13.13
CA SER A 45 34.68 -6.76 14.07
C SER A 45 34.74 -5.45 13.31
N ILE A 46 33.69 -4.63 13.41
CA ILE A 46 33.56 -3.39 12.63
C ILE A 46 32.72 -2.33 13.35
N SER A 47 33.06 -1.06 13.15
CA SER A 47 32.28 0.08 13.63
C SER A 47 31.54 0.75 12.47
N PHE A 48 30.25 1.02 12.64
CA PHE A 48 29.42 1.79 11.72
C PHE A 48 29.14 3.18 12.30
N SER A 49 29.35 4.23 11.52
CA SER A 49 29.20 5.62 11.97
C SER A 49 28.40 6.45 10.98
N THR A 50 27.54 7.34 11.48
CA THR A 50 26.89 8.37 10.62
C THR A 50 27.68 9.67 10.55
N ARG A 51 28.90 9.67 11.10
CA ARG A 51 29.85 10.77 11.05
C ARG A 51 31.07 10.38 10.22
N ALA A 52 31.46 11.26 9.30
CA ALA A 52 32.57 11.02 8.37
C ALA A 52 33.95 11.18 9.02
N ASP A 53 34.04 11.75 10.22
CA ASP A 53 35.30 12.06 10.92
C ASP A 53 35.72 10.98 11.93
N VAL A 54 35.01 9.85 11.98
CA VAL A 54 35.33 8.72 12.86
C VAL A 54 36.25 7.76 12.12
N ASN A 55 37.52 7.75 12.52
CA ASN A 55 38.53 6.83 11.98
C ASN A 55 38.16 5.36 12.26
N ASP A 56 38.60 4.47 11.38
CA ASP A 56 38.39 3.02 11.48
C ASP A 56 36.91 2.60 11.60
N SER A 57 36.01 3.42 11.04
CA SER A 57 34.58 3.13 10.95
C SER A 57 34.06 3.24 9.53
N TYR A 58 33.02 2.46 9.20
CA TYR A 58 32.29 2.59 7.96
C TYR A 58 31.29 3.73 8.06
N PHE A 59 31.44 4.73 7.20
CA PHE A 59 30.50 5.84 7.10
C PHE A 59 29.20 5.39 6.44
N VAL A 60 28.10 5.43 7.19
CA VAL A 60 26.79 4.97 6.76
C VAL A 60 25.88 6.15 6.45
N THR A 61 25.29 6.13 5.26
CA THR A 61 24.21 7.02 4.84
C THR A 61 23.16 6.23 4.06
N TYR A 62 22.00 6.81 3.78
CA TYR A 62 20.96 6.16 2.96
C TYR A 62 21.43 5.79 1.54
N ASN A 63 22.50 6.42 1.05
CA ASN A 63 23.08 6.15 -0.28
C ASN A 63 24.44 5.43 -0.18
N SER A 64 24.82 4.94 1.00
CA SER A 64 26.07 4.21 1.19
C SER A 64 25.93 2.77 0.71
N GLU A 65 26.97 2.26 0.04
CA GLU A 65 26.99 0.88 -0.47
C GLU A 65 26.76 -0.15 0.64
N ILE A 66 27.27 0.12 1.84
CA ILE A 66 27.08 -0.77 2.99
C ILE A 66 25.61 -0.89 3.40
N PHE A 67 24.85 0.20 3.32
CA PHE A 67 23.41 0.19 3.63
C PHE A 67 22.64 -0.63 2.58
N ASP A 68 23.02 -0.52 1.30
CA ASP A 68 22.46 -1.36 0.23
C ASP A 68 22.79 -2.85 0.44
N LYS A 69 24.01 -3.18 0.89
CA LYS A 69 24.39 -4.56 1.24
C LYS A 69 23.57 -5.11 2.40
N PHE A 70 23.30 -4.30 3.44
CA PHE A 70 22.38 -4.69 4.52
C PHE A 70 20.95 -4.91 4.02
N SER A 71 20.47 -4.10 3.08
CA SER A 71 19.17 -4.34 2.42
C SER A 71 19.17 -5.69 1.72
N GLY A 72 20.24 -6.05 1.01
CA GLY A 72 20.37 -7.32 0.31
C GLY A 72 20.30 -8.55 1.24
N LEU A 73 20.72 -8.44 2.50
CA LEU A 73 20.57 -9.52 3.50
C LEU A 73 19.10 -9.85 3.81
N LEU A 74 18.20 -8.89 3.60
CA LEU A 74 16.77 -9.03 3.89
C LEU A 74 15.93 -9.42 2.66
N ASP A 75 16.51 -9.47 1.45
CA ASP A 75 15.76 -9.55 0.18
C ASP A 75 14.77 -10.72 0.09
N ILE A 76 15.06 -11.84 0.75
CA ILE A 76 14.17 -13.02 0.78
C ILE A 76 13.60 -13.33 2.18
N GLN A 77 14.14 -12.69 3.22
CA GLN A 77 13.71 -12.95 4.59
C GLN A 77 12.43 -12.18 4.91
N GLY A 78 11.43 -12.86 5.48
CA GLY A 78 10.18 -12.22 5.90
C GLY A 78 9.20 -11.87 4.76
N CYS A 79 9.44 -12.36 3.54
CA CYS A 79 8.49 -12.20 2.41
C CYS A 79 7.12 -12.82 2.69
N ALA A 80 7.11 -13.97 3.36
CA ALA A 80 5.91 -14.62 3.85
C ALA A 80 6.17 -15.23 5.23
N SER A 81 5.23 -15.04 6.15
CA SER A 81 5.28 -15.65 7.47
C SER A 81 3.87 -16.00 7.93
N ALA A 82 3.76 -16.94 8.85
CA ALA A 82 2.48 -17.33 9.39
C ALA A 82 2.57 -17.63 10.88
N LEU A 83 1.57 -17.18 11.63
CA LEU A 83 1.43 -17.44 13.05
C LEU A 83 -0.03 -17.70 13.40
N SER A 84 -0.26 -18.36 14.53
CA SER A 84 -1.57 -18.48 15.14
C SER A 84 -1.62 -17.68 16.43
N ILE A 85 -2.77 -17.15 16.77
CA ILE A 85 -2.99 -16.47 18.06
C ILE A 85 -3.80 -17.39 18.97
N LYS A 86 -3.22 -17.69 20.13
CA LYS A 86 -3.91 -18.39 21.21
C LYS A 86 -5.08 -17.53 21.70
N TYR A 87 -6.27 -18.12 21.78
CA TYR A 87 -7.44 -17.47 22.32
C TYR A 87 -7.93 -18.22 23.57
N ASP A 88 -7.66 -17.65 24.75
CA ASP A 88 -8.07 -18.23 26.05
C ASP A 88 -9.47 -17.75 26.49
N GLY A 89 -10.12 -16.89 25.70
CA GLY A 89 -11.46 -16.39 26.00
C GLY A 89 -12.58 -17.38 25.69
N TYR A 90 -13.79 -17.08 26.19
CA TYR A 90 -14.98 -17.84 25.81
C TYR A 90 -15.40 -17.54 24.37
N LEU A 91 -15.61 -18.60 23.59
CA LEU A 91 -16.19 -18.51 22.24
C LEU A 91 -17.70 -18.72 22.32
N LYS A 92 -18.46 -17.65 22.08
CA LYS A 92 -19.91 -17.74 21.94
C LYS A 92 -20.25 -18.52 20.67
N THR A 93 -20.95 -19.64 20.77
CA THR A 93 -21.30 -20.49 19.62
C THR A 93 -22.79 -20.53 19.28
N THR A 94 -23.65 -19.79 19.99
CA THR A 94 -25.11 -19.76 19.78
C THR A 94 -25.67 -18.35 19.93
N GLY A 95 -26.92 -18.11 19.51
CA GLY A 95 -27.61 -16.83 19.74
C GLY A 95 -27.06 -15.68 18.88
N PHE A 96 -26.71 -15.98 17.63
CA PHE A 96 -26.27 -14.99 16.64
C PHE A 96 -27.39 -14.46 15.75
N GLU A 97 -28.55 -15.12 15.71
CA GLU A 97 -29.65 -14.78 14.78
C GLU A 97 -30.02 -13.30 14.81
N LYS A 98 -30.33 -12.75 16.00
CA LYS A 98 -30.62 -11.33 16.16
C LYS A 98 -29.46 -10.44 15.71
N ARG A 99 -28.22 -10.76 16.10
CA ARG A 99 -27.04 -9.95 15.76
C ARG A 99 -26.77 -9.93 14.25
N ILE A 100 -26.91 -11.07 13.59
CA ILE A 100 -26.77 -11.17 12.13
C ILE A 100 -27.85 -10.33 11.46
N ASN A 101 -29.12 -10.49 11.83
CA ASN A 101 -30.22 -9.74 11.21
C ASN A 101 -30.09 -8.22 11.44
N ASP A 102 -29.59 -7.81 12.61
CA ASP A 102 -29.36 -6.40 12.95
C ASP A 102 -28.13 -5.81 12.22
N THR A 103 -27.17 -6.64 11.79
CA THR A 103 -25.89 -6.18 11.21
C THR A 103 -25.82 -6.36 9.70
N LEU A 104 -26.25 -7.52 9.18
CA LEU A 104 -26.20 -7.89 7.77
C LEU A 104 -27.61 -7.78 7.17
N CYS A 105 -27.89 -6.65 6.53
CA CYS A 105 -29.23 -6.25 6.10
C CYS A 105 -29.39 -6.32 4.57
N PRO A 106 -29.85 -7.46 4.02
CA PRO A 106 -30.27 -7.53 2.62
C PRO A 106 -31.49 -6.62 2.37
N GLN A 107 -31.41 -5.76 1.36
CA GLN A 107 -32.45 -4.76 1.06
C GLN A 107 -33.60 -5.30 0.19
N ASN A 108 -33.36 -6.37 -0.56
CA ASN A 108 -34.30 -6.96 -1.51
C ASN A 108 -34.42 -8.49 -1.37
N GLY A 109 -34.09 -9.00 -0.17
CA GLY A 109 -34.07 -10.42 0.14
C GLY A 109 -34.01 -10.66 1.64
N LEU A 110 -33.70 -11.90 2.02
CA LEU A 110 -33.65 -12.34 3.42
C LEU A 110 -32.34 -13.09 3.67
N ILE A 111 -31.86 -13.05 4.91
CA ILE A 111 -30.78 -13.88 5.41
C ILE A 111 -31.35 -14.85 6.44
N ARG A 112 -31.08 -16.15 6.29
CA ARG A 112 -31.41 -17.16 7.28
C ARG A 112 -30.16 -17.61 7.99
N VAL A 113 -30.19 -17.64 9.31
CA VAL A 113 -29.06 -18.05 10.14
C VAL A 113 -29.14 -19.55 10.42
N GLY A 114 -28.05 -20.24 10.12
CA GLY A 114 -27.86 -21.67 10.32
C GLY A 114 -27.03 -21.96 11.56
N LYS A 115 -26.16 -22.97 11.45
CA LYS A 115 -25.29 -23.40 12.55
C LYS A 115 -24.13 -22.43 12.74
N SER A 116 -23.60 -22.41 13.95
CA SER A 116 -22.37 -21.69 14.26
C SER A 116 -21.38 -22.56 15.03
N PHE A 117 -20.10 -22.44 14.69
CA PHE A 117 -19.03 -23.24 15.26
C PHE A 117 -17.72 -22.45 15.31
N GLY A 118 -16.86 -22.78 16.28
CA GLY A 118 -15.54 -22.18 16.39
C GLY A 118 -14.61 -22.70 15.30
N ALA A 119 -13.86 -21.81 14.66
CA ALA A 119 -12.88 -22.16 13.64
C ALA A 119 -11.71 -21.17 13.60
N LEU A 120 -10.57 -21.63 13.12
CA LEU A 120 -9.43 -20.77 12.80
C LEU A 120 -9.69 -20.09 11.46
N THR A 121 -9.68 -18.77 11.46
CA THR A 121 -9.80 -17.95 10.24
C THR A 121 -8.45 -17.31 9.92
N PRO A 122 -7.96 -17.43 8.67
CA PRO A 122 -6.76 -16.72 8.24
C PRO A 122 -7.07 -15.25 7.94
N TYR A 123 -6.33 -14.36 8.59
CA TYR A 123 -6.25 -12.94 8.26
C TYR A 123 -4.87 -12.68 7.67
N ILE A 124 -4.81 -12.11 6.47
CA ILE A 124 -3.56 -11.88 5.76
C ILE A 124 -3.24 -10.40 5.80
N LEU A 125 -2.18 -10.02 6.50
CA LEU A 125 -1.58 -8.71 6.36
C LEU A 125 -0.84 -8.64 5.04
N PHE A 126 -1.26 -7.74 4.16
CA PHE A 126 -0.51 -7.40 2.96
C PHE A 126 0.28 -6.12 3.21
N ASN A 127 1.59 -6.18 2.96
CA ASN A 127 2.44 -4.99 2.90
C ASN A 127 2.73 -4.70 1.43
N MET A 128 2.20 -3.59 0.92
CA MET A 128 2.42 -3.16 -0.46
C MET A 128 3.35 -1.96 -0.46
N SER A 129 4.54 -2.14 -1.02
CA SER A 129 5.45 -1.03 -1.28
C SER A 129 5.04 -0.34 -2.57
N TYR A 130 5.14 0.98 -2.61
CA TYR A 130 4.88 1.75 -3.83
C TYR A 130 5.93 2.83 -4.05
N THR A 131 6.14 3.15 -5.32
CA THR A 131 6.97 4.25 -5.78
C THR A 131 6.10 5.17 -6.60
N ALA A 132 6.01 6.42 -6.18
CA ALA A 132 5.29 7.46 -6.89
C ALA A 132 6.30 8.50 -7.41
N SER A 133 6.33 8.74 -8.72
CA SER A 133 7.36 9.55 -9.38
C SER A 133 6.74 10.62 -10.26
N ALA A 134 7.20 11.86 -10.06
CA ALA A 134 6.90 13.04 -10.89
C ALA A 134 8.17 13.92 -11.00
N ASP A 135 8.15 15.16 -10.50
CA ASP A 135 9.34 16.00 -10.34
C ASP A 135 10.32 15.46 -9.28
N GLU A 136 9.79 14.66 -8.35
CA GLU A 136 10.51 13.93 -7.32
C GLU A 136 10.01 12.48 -7.23
N LYS A 137 10.83 11.60 -6.65
CA LYS A 137 10.48 10.20 -6.36
C LYS A 137 10.12 10.07 -4.89
N ARG A 138 8.93 9.55 -4.61
CA ARG A 138 8.46 9.22 -3.25
C ARG A 138 8.27 7.72 -3.10
N LEU A 139 8.83 7.18 -2.04
CA LEU A 139 8.63 5.79 -1.63
C LEU A 139 7.62 5.76 -0.50
N GLY A 140 6.76 4.75 -0.50
CA GLY A 140 5.79 4.53 0.56
C GLY A 140 5.43 3.07 0.70
N MET A 141 4.72 2.76 1.79
CA MET A 141 4.23 1.43 2.08
C MET A 141 2.85 1.54 2.71
N ILE A 142 1.92 0.72 2.22
CA ILE A 142 0.60 0.57 2.83
C ILE A 142 0.47 -0.86 3.37
N SER A 143 -0.19 -0.98 4.51
CA SER A 143 -0.39 -2.24 5.21
C SER A 143 -1.87 -2.38 5.55
N PHE A 144 -2.48 -3.51 5.20
CA PHE A 144 -3.89 -3.76 5.49
C PHE A 144 -4.17 -5.27 5.58
N PHE A 145 -5.17 -5.64 6.36
CA PHE A 145 -5.60 -7.03 6.46
C PHE A 145 -6.67 -7.38 5.43
N ILE A 146 -6.63 -8.62 4.95
CA ILE A 146 -7.74 -9.27 4.26
C ILE A 146 -8.14 -10.50 5.08
N ASN A 147 -9.44 -10.66 5.33
CA ASN A 147 -9.97 -11.93 5.81
C ASN A 147 -9.95 -12.93 4.64
N ALA A 148 -9.13 -13.99 4.74
CA ALA A 148 -8.91 -14.93 3.64
C ALA A 148 -10.15 -15.78 3.32
N LEU A 149 -11.08 -15.94 4.27
CA LEU A 149 -12.31 -16.71 4.07
C LEU A 149 -13.37 -15.91 3.32
N THR A 150 -13.58 -14.64 3.71
CA THR A 150 -14.61 -13.77 3.09
C THR A 150 -14.05 -12.91 1.96
N GLY A 151 -12.72 -12.80 1.86
CA GLY A 151 -12.01 -11.95 0.91
C GLY A 151 -12.17 -10.45 1.18
N ILE A 152 -12.64 -10.07 2.38
CA ILE A 152 -12.89 -8.65 2.70
C ILE A 152 -11.59 -7.95 3.03
N PRO A 153 -11.24 -6.85 2.33
CA PRO A 153 -10.06 -6.07 2.65
C PRO A 153 -10.35 -4.98 3.68
N GLY A 154 -9.29 -4.50 4.33
CA GLY A 154 -9.36 -3.43 5.33
C GLY A 154 -10.03 -3.85 6.63
N VAL A 155 -10.01 -5.14 6.95
CA VAL A 155 -10.51 -5.63 8.24
C VAL A 155 -9.52 -5.28 9.35
N GLU A 156 -10.03 -5.18 10.58
CA GLU A 156 -9.21 -5.06 11.77
C GLU A 156 -9.12 -6.42 12.48
N ILE A 157 -8.06 -6.61 13.25
CA ILE A 157 -7.89 -7.82 14.08
C ILE A 157 -7.89 -7.50 15.59
N GLY A 158 -8.25 -6.26 15.95
CA GLY A 158 -8.33 -5.81 17.33
C GLY A 158 -7.00 -5.93 18.07
N ASP A 159 -7.07 -6.45 19.29
CA ASP A 159 -5.95 -6.61 20.21
C ASP A 159 -5.21 -7.95 20.04
N ALA A 160 -5.53 -8.75 19.02
CA ALA A 160 -4.99 -10.10 18.82
C ALA A 160 -3.44 -10.17 18.78
N LEU A 161 -2.76 -9.10 18.34
CA LEU A 161 -1.30 -9.03 18.27
C LEU A 161 -0.64 -8.36 19.48
N SER A 162 -1.41 -7.94 20.49
CA SER A 162 -0.89 -7.13 21.60
C SER A 162 0.12 -7.89 22.47
N TRP A 163 -0.06 -9.20 22.63
CA TRP A 163 0.74 -10.03 23.52
C TRP A 163 1.59 -11.03 22.75
N LYS A 164 2.92 -10.92 22.86
CA LYS A 164 3.86 -11.88 22.25
C LYS A 164 3.70 -13.29 22.81
N SER A 165 3.25 -13.44 24.06
CA SER A 165 3.00 -14.74 24.70
C SER A 165 1.92 -15.57 24.00
N ASP A 166 1.00 -14.90 23.29
CA ASP A 166 -0.15 -15.55 22.66
C ASP A 166 0.17 -15.98 21.23
N GLN A 167 1.34 -15.57 20.71
CA GLN A 167 1.80 -15.90 19.37
C GLN A 167 2.37 -17.30 19.34
N ILE A 168 1.78 -18.14 18.49
CA ILE A 168 2.21 -19.52 18.27
C ILE A 168 2.79 -19.59 16.86
N CYS A 169 4.09 -19.87 16.76
CA CYS A 169 4.74 -20.15 15.48
C CYS A 169 4.14 -21.41 14.85
N LEU A 170 3.67 -21.29 13.62
CA LEU A 170 3.19 -22.45 12.87
C LEU A 170 4.39 -23.26 12.39
N LYS A 171 4.49 -24.50 12.86
CA LYS A 171 5.54 -25.44 12.45
C LYS A 171 5.23 -26.13 11.11
N ASP A 172 3.97 -26.09 10.69
CA ASP A 172 3.48 -26.73 9.47
C ASP A 172 2.52 -25.78 8.73
N ALA A 173 2.66 -25.74 7.40
CA ALA A 173 1.87 -24.95 6.47
C ALA A 173 0.57 -25.65 6.03
N SER A 174 0.29 -26.87 6.50
CA SER A 174 -0.96 -27.59 6.22
C SER A 174 -2.23 -26.77 6.50
N ASN A 175 -2.22 -25.96 7.57
CA ASN A 175 -3.30 -25.02 7.90
C ASN A 175 -3.49 -23.89 6.89
N LEU A 176 -2.59 -23.73 5.92
CA LEU A 176 -2.63 -22.68 4.89
C LEU A 176 -2.93 -23.26 3.49
N ALA A 177 -2.88 -24.58 3.33
CA ALA A 177 -2.98 -25.25 2.02
C ALA A 177 -4.32 -25.02 1.30
N HIS A 178 -5.38 -24.66 2.04
CA HIS A 178 -6.71 -24.40 1.50
C HIS A 178 -6.92 -22.92 1.12
N ILE A 179 -5.96 -22.04 1.39
CA ILE A 179 -6.07 -20.62 1.07
C ILE A 179 -5.77 -20.41 -0.41
N ASN A 180 -6.76 -19.92 -1.15
CA ASN A 180 -6.55 -19.51 -2.54
C ASN A 180 -6.04 -18.06 -2.59
N PHE A 181 -4.73 -17.89 -2.81
CA PHE A 181 -4.09 -16.57 -2.80
C PHE A 181 -4.37 -15.73 -4.05
N GLU A 182 -4.65 -16.33 -5.21
CA GLU A 182 -4.85 -15.59 -6.46
C GLU A 182 -6.02 -14.57 -6.40
N PRO A 183 -7.25 -14.94 -5.99
CA PRO A 183 -8.34 -13.98 -5.85
C PRO A 183 -8.10 -12.98 -4.70
N LEU A 184 -7.36 -13.38 -3.66
CA LEU A 184 -7.00 -12.49 -2.56
C LEU A 184 -5.99 -11.44 -3.00
N LEU A 185 -5.02 -11.81 -3.85
CA LEU A 185 -4.04 -10.87 -4.42
C LEU A 185 -4.71 -9.85 -5.34
N ASN A 186 -5.68 -10.28 -6.17
CA ASN A 186 -6.47 -9.36 -6.98
C ASN A 186 -7.24 -8.36 -6.11
N THR A 187 -7.80 -8.84 -5.00
CA THR A 187 -8.51 -8.01 -4.02
C THR A 187 -7.56 -7.05 -3.30
N ALA A 188 -6.38 -7.54 -2.91
CA ALA A 188 -5.31 -6.74 -2.30
C ALA A 188 -4.85 -5.64 -3.26
N ASN A 189 -4.58 -5.95 -4.52
CA ASN A 189 -4.15 -4.97 -5.52
C ASN A 189 -5.21 -3.86 -5.73
N SER A 190 -6.48 -4.23 -5.83
CA SER A 190 -7.57 -3.26 -5.98
C SER A 190 -7.71 -2.37 -4.74
N HIS A 191 -7.63 -2.94 -3.55
CA HIS A 191 -7.71 -2.18 -2.30
C HIS A 191 -6.48 -1.28 -2.10
N ALA A 192 -5.29 -1.81 -2.38
CA ALA A 192 -4.03 -1.10 -2.34
C ALA A 192 -4.03 0.12 -3.25
N SER A 193 -4.52 -0.02 -4.48
CA SER A 193 -4.66 1.09 -5.42
C SER A 193 -5.51 2.23 -4.85
N LYS A 194 -6.62 1.92 -4.17
CA LYS A 194 -7.48 2.93 -3.52
C LYS A 194 -6.79 3.63 -2.34
N LEU A 195 -6.08 2.87 -1.51
CA LEU A 195 -5.35 3.42 -0.37
C LEU A 195 -4.19 4.33 -0.83
N ILE A 196 -3.40 3.88 -1.81
CA ILE A 196 -2.31 4.66 -2.41
C ILE A 196 -2.87 5.93 -3.04
N ASP A 197 -3.98 5.84 -3.79
CA ASP A 197 -4.61 7.01 -4.42
C ASP A 197 -5.03 8.06 -3.37
N THR A 198 -5.55 7.60 -2.23
CA THR A 198 -5.93 8.45 -1.11
C THR A 198 -4.68 9.12 -0.50
N GLU A 199 -3.61 8.38 -0.28
CA GLU A 199 -2.35 8.88 0.31
C GLU A 199 -1.65 9.91 -0.60
N ILE A 200 -1.62 9.68 -1.91
CA ILE A 200 -0.95 10.58 -2.87
C ILE A 200 -1.83 11.77 -3.31
N THR A 201 -3.13 11.77 -2.99
CA THR A 201 -4.07 12.83 -3.40
C THR A 201 -3.60 14.25 -3.04
N PRO A 202 -3.09 14.53 -1.82
CA PRO A 202 -2.56 15.85 -1.49
C PRO A 202 -1.39 16.27 -2.38
N TRP A 203 -0.50 15.33 -2.71
CA TRP A 203 0.64 15.59 -3.59
C TRP A 203 0.20 15.81 -5.04
N ARG A 204 -0.72 14.99 -5.56
CA ARG A 204 -1.34 15.20 -6.88
C ARG A 204 -1.96 16.59 -7.02
N LYS A 205 -2.69 17.05 -5.99
CA LYS A 205 -3.25 18.42 -5.94
C LYS A 205 -2.15 19.49 -5.95
N SER A 206 -1.05 19.26 -5.24
CA SER A 206 0.10 20.17 -5.23
C SER A 206 0.78 20.26 -6.60
N LEU A 207 1.05 19.11 -7.26
CA LEU A 207 1.63 19.04 -8.60
C LEU A 207 0.76 19.76 -9.62
N SER A 208 -0.57 19.53 -9.60
CA SER A 208 -1.51 20.22 -10.49
C SER A 208 -1.46 21.75 -10.33
N ARG A 209 -1.36 22.25 -9.09
CA ARG A 209 -1.21 23.69 -8.83
C ARG A 209 0.14 24.24 -9.30
N LYS A 210 1.23 23.48 -9.13
CA LYS A 210 2.56 23.88 -9.64
C LYS A 210 2.56 23.94 -11.16
N LEU A 211 2.03 22.90 -11.83
CA LEU A 211 1.87 22.85 -13.28
C LEU A 211 1.10 24.07 -13.79
N GLY A 212 -0.07 24.38 -13.21
CA GLY A 212 -0.85 25.54 -13.63
C GLY A 212 -0.10 26.86 -13.54
N ARG A 213 0.65 27.09 -12.45
CA ARG A 213 1.47 28.30 -12.27
C ARG A 213 2.63 28.36 -13.28
N ASP A 214 3.31 27.24 -13.51
CA ASP A 214 4.43 27.20 -14.45
C ASP A 214 3.96 27.34 -15.90
N GLU A 215 2.82 26.74 -16.28
CA GLU A 215 2.22 26.93 -17.58
C GLU A 215 1.88 28.40 -17.85
N GLU A 216 1.24 29.07 -16.88
CA GLU A 216 0.89 30.48 -16.98
C GLU A 216 2.14 31.35 -17.13
N ARG A 217 3.19 31.08 -16.35
CA ARG A 217 4.48 31.78 -16.43
C ARG A 217 5.14 31.61 -17.80
N ILE A 218 5.19 30.38 -18.33
CA ILE A 218 5.78 30.10 -19.65
C ILE A 218 4.97 30.78 -20.75
N LYS A 219 3.63 30.63 -20.75
CA LYS A 219 2.75 31.28 -21.73
C LYS A 219 2.94 32.79 -21.72
N THR A 220 3.01 33.41 -20.54
CA THR A 220 3.23 34.85 -20.39
C THR A 220 4.55 35.28 -21.02
N TYR A 221 5.66 34.61 -20.68
CA TYR A 221 6.97 34.92 -21.23
C TYR A 221 7.04 34.84 -22.76
N TYR A 222 6.56 33.74 -23.36
CA TYR A 222 6.58 33.59 -24.82
C TYR A 222 5.60 34.55 -25.51
N ASN A 223 4.44 34.84 -24.90
CA ASN A 223 3.50 35.84 -25.43
C ASN A 223 4.10 37.25 -25.43
N THR A 224 4.88 37.62 -24.40
CA THR A 224 5.62 38.89 -24.39
C THR A 224 6.57 38.96 -25.59
N ILE A 225 7.37 37.92 -25.84
CA ILE A 225 8.27 37.88 -27.01
C ILE A 225 7.50 38.03 -28.33
N VAL A 226 6.40 37.29 -28.50
CA VAL A 226 5.57 37.39 -29.70
C VAL A 226 4.98 38.79 -29.86
N SER A 227 4.55 39.41 -28.76
CA SER A 227 4.01 40.78 -28.78
C SER A 227 5.07 41.82 -29.16
N GLU A 228 6.31 41.66 -28.68
CA GLU A 228 7.44 42.53 -29.04
C GLU A 228 7.81 42.41 -30.52
N ILE A 229 7.82 41.18 -31.06
CA ILE A 229 8.05 40.95 -32.50
C ILE A 229 6.94 41.60 -33.34
N ARG A 230 5.66 41.43 -32.95
CA ARG A 230 4.52 42.07 -33.64
C ARG A 230 4.61 43.59 -33.58
N ALA A 231 4.94 44.16 -32.42
CA ALA A 231 5.13 45.60 -32.26
C ALA A 231 6.27 46.12 -33.15
N LYS A 232 7.36 45.36 -33.31
CA LYS A 232 8.46 45.69 -34.21
C LYS A 232 8.05 45.72 -35.68
N ILE A 233 7.25 44.74 -36.14
CA ILE A 233 6.70 44.70 -37.50
C ILE A 233 5.87 45.95 -37.76
N ASN A 234 4.91 46.24 -36.87
CA ASN A 234 4.00 47.39 -37.01
C ASN A 234 4.74 48.74 -36.93
N LYS A 235 5.67 48.91 -35.98
CA LYS A 235 6.39 50.18 -35.79
C LYS A 235 7.31 50.51 -36.96
N LYS A 236 7.87 49.50 -37.63
CA LYS A 236 8.80 49.68 -38.75
C LYS A 236 8.14 49.59 -40.13
N ASN A 237 6.82 49.34 -40.20
CA ASN A 237 6.10 49.03 -41.46
C ASN A 237 6.93 48.09 -42.35
N LEU A 238 7.35 46.95 -41.79
CA LEU A 238 8.12 45.97 -42.55
C LEU A 238 7.22 45.36 -43.63
N GLU A 239 7.73 45.28 -44.85
CA GLU A 239 7.06 44.69 -46.01
C GLU A 239 7.99 43.67 -46.69
N GLY A 240 7.40 42.74 -47.45
CA GLY A 240 8.12 41.72 -48.21
C GLY A 240 8.96 40.78 -47.33
N GLU A 241 10.18 40.49 -47.77
CA GLU A 241 11.08 39.50 -47.15
C GLU A 241 11.40 39.80 -45.68
N ALA A 242 11.45 41.09 -45.30
CA ALA A 242 11.70 41.50 -43.92
C ALA A 242 10.52 41.21 -42.98
N GLN A 243 9.28 41.26 -43.49
CA GLN A 243 8.08 40.91 -42.75
C GLN A 243 7.96 39.39 -42.60
N GLU A 244 8.18 38.65 -43.69
CA GLU A 244 8.15 37.19 -43.70
C GLU A 244 9.14 36.58 -42.70
N LYS A 245 10.35 37.14 -42.61
CA LYS A 245 11.36 36.70 -41.64
C LYS A 245 10.93 36.85 -40.18
N GLU A 246 10.25 37.94 -39.82
CA GLU A 246 9.75 38.13 -38.45
C GLU A 246 8.49 37.28 -38.18
N LEU A 247 7.65 37.02 -39.18
CA LEU A 247 6.54 36.07 -39.08
C LEU A 247 7.03 34.63 -38.85
N ALA A 248 8.05 34.19 -39.59
CA ALA A 248 8.70 32.90 -39.38
C ALA A 248 9.30 32.79 -37.97
N ARG A 249 9.83 33.90 -37.43
CA ARG A 249 10.32 33.95 -36.04
C ARG A 249 9.20 33.79 -35.02
N ILE A 250 8.02 34.37 -35.26
CA ILE A 250 6.84 34.14 -34.41
C ILE A 250 6.45 32.67 -34.43
N GLU A 251 6.39 32.04 -35.61
CA GLU A 251 6.03 30.63 -35.75
C GLU A 251 7.02 29.72 -35.00
N ALA A 252 8.32 29.95 -35.17
CA ALA A 252 9.36 29.22 -34.42
C ALA A 252 9.22 29.40 -32.91
N THR A 253 8.90 30.61 -32.45
CA THR A 253 8.67 30.92 -31.03
C THR A 253 7.44 30.18 -30.48
N GLN A 254 6.37 30.07 -31.27
CA GLN A 254 5.16 29.33 -30.91
C GLN A 254 5.40 27.81 -30.87
N MET A 255 6.22 27.30 -31.80
CA MET A 255 6.61 25.88 -31.81
C MET A 255 7.43 25.53 -30.56
N GLU A 256 8.36 26.40 -30.17
CA GLU A 256 9.14 26.22 -28.93
C GLU A 256 8.25 26.31 -27.69
N LEU A 257 7.29 27.24 -27.63
CA LEU A 257 6.29 27.30 -26.56
C LEU A 257 5.54 25.96 -26.43
N LYS A 258 5.05 25.41 -27.56
CA LYS A 258 4.33 24.14 -27.57
C LYS A 258 5.22 23.01 -27.02
N ARG A 259 6.48 22.95 -27.45
CA ARG A 259 7.46 21.98 -26.94
C ARG A 259 7.67 22.12 -25.43
N LYS A 260 7.88 23.35 -24.94
CA LYS A 260 8.07 23.61 -23.49
C LYS A 260 6.86 23.22 -22.66
N LEU A 261 5.64 23.42 -23.16
CA LEU A 261 4.42 22.98 -22.49
C LEU A 261 4.34 21.45 -22.42
N THR A 262 4.72 20.73 -23.49
CA THR A 262 4.79 19.27 -23.47
C THR A 262 5.81 18.77 -22.43
N ASP A 263 7.04 19.30 -22.46
CA ASP A 263 8.09 18.94 -21.49
C ASP A 263 7.64 19.19 -20.04
N LEU A 264 6.90 20.28 -19.81
CA LEU A 264 6.36 20.63 -18.49
C LEU A 264 5.30 19.62 -18.03
N ASN A 265 4.39 19.23 -18.92
CA ASN A 265 3.34 18.26 -18.62
C ASN A 265 3.93 16.87 -18.32
N GLU A 266 4.95 16.44 -19.05
CA GLU A 266 5.68 15.19 -18.77
C GLU A 266 6.36 15.24 -17.40
N ARG A 267 7.03 16.35 -17.06
CA ARG A 267 7.70 16.52 -15.77
C ARG A 267 6.74 16.44 -14.57
N TYR A 268 5.52 16.94 -14.71
CA TYR A 268 4.51 16.90 -13.64
C TYR A 268 3.58 15.69 -13.73
N SER A 269 3.78 14.80 -14.70
CA SER A 269 3.03 13.55 -14.82
C SER A 269 3.37 12.63 -13.66
N LEU A 270 2.36 12.23 -12.90
CA LEU A 270 2.52 11.34 -11.76
C LEU A 270 2.37 9.88 -12.20
N SER A 271 3.47 9.13 -12.13
CA SER A 271 3.46 7.67 -12.29
C SER A 271 3.51 6.99 -10.93
N VAL A 272 2.75 5.91 -10.77
CA VAL A 272 2.73 5.13 -9.52
C VAL A 272 2.88 3.66 -9.86
N THR A 273 3.88 3.02 -9.27
CA THR A 273 4.06 1.57 -9.33
C THR A 273 3.95 1.01 -7.93
N ALA A 274 3.27 -0.12 -7.79
CA ALA A 274 3.12 -0.81 -6.52
C ALA A 274 3.46 -2.29 -6.69
N LYS A 275 4.08 -2.89 -5.68
CA LYS A 275 4.39 -4.31 -5.64
C LYS A 275 4.17 -4.87 -4.24
N LEU A 276 3.78 -6.14 -4.18
CA LEU A 276 3.75 -6.88 -2.93
C LEU A 276 5.16 -6.93 -2.35
N HIS A 277 5.31 -6.44 -1.12
CA HIS A 277 6.57 -6.47 -0.39
C HIS A 277 6.65 -7.70 0.51
N SER A 278 5.64 -7.90 1.37
CA SER A 278 5.57 -9.06 2.23
C SER A 278 4.14 -9.37 2.66
N THR A 279 3.95 -10.58 3.19
CA THR A 279 2.68 -11.04 3.76
C THR A 279 2.88 -11.70 5.11
N LEU A 280 1.93 -11.48 6.02
CA LEU A 280 1.85 -12.21 7.29
C LEU A 280 0.45 -12.82 7.41
N VAL A 281 0.38 -14.14 7.50
CA VAL A 281 -0.87 -14.85 7.77
C VAL A 281 -1.04 -15.05 9.27
N ILE A 282 -2.17 -14.61 9.79
CA ILE A 282 -2.53 -14.71 11.20
C ILE A 282 -3.77 -15.58 11.30
N LEU A 283 -3.63 -16.75 11.91
CA LEU A 283 -4.77 -17.61 12.23
C LEU A 283 -5.40 -17.14 13.54
N LEU A 284 -6.63 -16.63 13.45
CA LEU A 284 -7.39 -16.20 14.61
C LEU A 284 -8.53 -17.16 14.89
N GLN A 285 -8.71 -17.49 16.17
CA GLN A 285 -9.91 -18.18 16.62
C GLN A 285 -11.13 -17.26 16.47
N THR A 286 -12.09 -17.69 15.66
CA THR A 286 -13.32 -16.96 15.35
C THR A 286 -14.52 -17.91 15.40
N VAL A 287 -15.72 -17.37 15.20
CA VAL A 287 -16.93 -18.19 15.08
C VAL A 287 -17.52 -18.02 13.70
N HIS A 288 -17.56 -19.12 12.95
CA HIS A 288 -18.19 -19.19 11.64
C HIS A 288 -19.68 -19.42 11.83
N ILE A 289 -20.50 -18.66 11.13
CA ILE A 289 -21.96 -18.70 11.20
C ILE A 289 -22.46 -18.97 9.79
N GLU A 290 -22.95 -20.18 9.55
CA GLU A 290 -23.58 -20.54 8.28
C GLU A 290 -24.82 -19.67 8.07
N CYS A 291 -24.92 -19.04 6.91
CA CYS A 291 -26.07 -18.22 6.54
C CYS A 291 -26.55 -18.58 5.13
N GLU A 292 -27.85 -18.47 4.88
CA GLU A 292 -28.43 -18.61 3.55
C GLU A 292 -29.04 -17.28 3.10
N LEU A 293 -28.55 -16.74 2.00
CA LEU A 293 -29.10 -15.57 1.33
C LEU A 293 -30.20 -16.01 0.38
N ILE A 294 -31.36 -15.35 0.46
CA ILE A 294 -32.55 -15.71 -0.32
C ILE A 294 -33.10 -14.48 -1.03
N ARG A 295 -33.19 -14.55 -2.36
CA ARG A 295 -33.91 -13.58 -3.20
C ARG A 295 -34.76 -14.33 -4.22
N LYS A 296 -36.08 -14.14 -4.18
CA LYS A 296 -37.05 -14.86 -5.04
C LYS A 296 -36.83 -16.39 -4.98
N LYS A 297 -36.38 -16.99 -6.08
CA LYS A 297 -36.06 -18.42 -6.18
C LYS A 297 -34.57 -18.74 -5.96
N ALA A 298 -33.69 -17.73 -5.99
CA ALA A 298 -32.26 -17.90 -5.77
C ALA A 298 -31.96 -18.06 -4.28
N LYS A 299 -31.10 -19.03 -3.97
CA LYS A 299 -30.58 -19.30 -2.64
C LYS A 299 -29.07 -19.51 -2.72
N ARG A 300 -28.34 -18.95 -1.75
CA ARG A 300 -26.88 -19.09 -1.69
C ARG A 300 -26.40 -19.19 -0.25
N GLY A 301 -25.61 -20.22 0.03
CA GLY A 301 -24.89 -20.34 1.30
C GLY A 301 -23.69 -19.40 1.36
N ILE A 302 -23.50 -18.76 2.51
CA ILE A 302 -22.33 -17.95 2.85
C ILE A 302 -21.94 -18.20 4.31
N ILE A 303 -20.72 -17.80 4.67
CA ILE A 303 -20.26 -17.81 6.07
C ILE A 303 -20.12 -16.36 6.53
N ALA A 304 -20.89 -16.00 7.57
CA ALA A 304 -20.65 -14.79 8.34
C ALA A 304 -19.67 -15.09 9.47
N ILE A 305 -18.85 -14.11 9.84
CA ILE A 305 -17.82 -14.30 10.85
C ILE A 305 -18.12 -13.41 12.04
N TRP A 306 -18.19 -14.02 13.23
CA TRP A 306 -18.09 -13.30 14.48
C TRP A 306 -16.63 -13.25 14.93
N ASN A 307 -16.09 -12.04 14.99
CA ASN A 307 -14.74 -11.78 15.44
C ASN A 307 -14.75 -11.47 16.95
N PRO A 308 -14.21 -12.36 17.81
CA PRO A 308 -14.29 -12.18 19.26
C PRO A 308 -13.37 -11.08 19.79
N TYR A 309 -12.29 -10.74 19.08
CA TYR A 309 -11.35 -9.68 19.45
C TYR A 309 -12.00 -8.29 19.30
N LEU A 310 -12.77 -8.11 18.24
CA LEU A 310 -13.51 -6.87 17.97
C LEU A 310 -14.94 -6.86 18.53
N LYS A 311 -15.48 -8.03 18.86
CA LYS A 311 -16.88 -8.23 19.27
C LYS A 311 -17.88 -7.72 18.22
N ILE A 312 -17.59 -7.98 16.95
CA ILE A 312 -18.45 -7.61 15.81
C ILE A 312 -18.78 -8.82 14.94
N ILE A 313 -19.90 -8.72 14.22
CA ILE A 313 -20.10 -9.48 12.98
C ILE A 313 -19.36 -8.73 11.89
N GLU A 314 -18.41 -9.39 11.23
CA GLU A 314 -17.69 -8.79 10.12
C GLU A 314 -18.65 -8.48 8.96
N PRO A 315 -18.39 -7.42 8.18
CA PRO A 315 -19.19 -7.14 6.99
C PRO A 315 -19.13 -8.32 6.00
N LEU A 316 -19.91 -8.24 4.92
CA LEU A 316 -19.75 -9.10 3.75
C LEU A 316 -19.00 -8.35 2.65
N ARG A 317 -18.56 -9.07 1.62
CA ARG A 317 -17.90 -8.46 0.47
C ARG A 317 -18.90 -8.21 -0.66
N CYS A 318 -18.91 -7.00 -1.21
CA CYS A 318 -19.55 -6.74 -2.49
C CYS A 318 -18.77 -7.44 -3.62
N GLU A 319 -19.44 -8.25 -4.42
CA GLU A 319 -18.84 -9.02 -5.51
C GLU A 319 -18.50 -8.19 -6.75
N GLU A 320 -19.02 -6.96 -6.84
CA GLU A 320 -18.72 -6.02 -7.93
C GLU A 320 -17.65 -5.00 -7.54
N SER A 321 -17.87 -4.28 -6.44
CA SER A 321 -16.95 -3.21 -6.00
C SER A 321 -15.78 -3.71 -5.16
N GLY A 322 -15.86 -4.94 -4.63
CA GLY A 322 -14.89 -5.53 -3.71
C GLY A 322 -14.89 -4.93 -2.31
N MET A 323 -15.77 -3.96 -2.03
CA MET A 323 -15.80 -3.23 -0.75
C MET A 323 -16.57 -4.00 0.33
N PRO A 324 -16.24 -3.81 1.62
CA PRO A 324 -17.05 -4.30 2.74
C PRO A 324 -18.45 -3.66 2.73
N VAL A 325 -19.48 -4.46 2.97
CA VAL A 325 -20.88 -4.04 3.02
C VAL A 325 -21.63 -4.73 4.17
N THR A 326 -22.45 -3.97 4.86
CA THR A 326 -23.41 -4.46 5.88
C THR A 326 -24.85 -4.34 5.39
N LYS A 327 -25.13 -3.32 4.56
CA LYS A 327 -26.38 -3.18 3.81
C LYS A 327 -26.10 -3.45 2.35
N PHE A 328 -26.86 -4.34 1.72
CA PHE A 328 -26.58 -4.79 0.37
C PHE A 328 -27.83 -5.27 -0.37
N TYR A 329 -27.75 -5.32 -1.68
CA TYR A 329 -28.73 -5.94 -2.55
C TYR A 329 -28.23 -7.33 -2.98
N LEU A 330 -29.14 -8.24 -3.22
CA LEU A 330 -28.87 -9.55 -3.79
C LEU A 330 -29.20 -9.55 -5.27
N SER A 331 -28.44 -10.22 -6.14
CA SER A 331 -28.80 -10.44 -7.56
C SER A 331 -29.94 -11.46 -7.73
N ASP A 332 -30.71 -11.39 -8.82
CA ASP A 332 -31.89 -12.25 -9.03
C ASP A 332 -31.51 -13.70 -9.36
N GLU A 333 -30.41 -13.92 -10.08
CA GLU A 333 -30.03 -15.25 -10.58
C GLU A 333 -29.27 -16.08 -9.55
N SER A 334 -28.35 -15.45 -8.81
CA SER A 334 -27.37 -16.14 -7.97
C SER A 334 -27.24 -15.58 -6.56
N ALA A 335 -28.12 -14.63 -6.19
CA ALA A 335 -28.06 -13.94 -4.90
C ALA A 335 -26.66 -13.39 -4.59
N LYS A 336 -25.99 -12.80 -5.59
CA LYS A 336 -24.71 -12.11 -5.41
C LYS A 336 -24.88 -10.89 -4.54
N ILE A 337 -23.92 -10.64 -3.65
CA ILE A 337 -23.92 -9.50 -2.74
C ILE A 337 -23.41 -8.27 -3.50
N ILE A 338 -24.25 -7.26 -3.61
CA ILE A 338 -23.96 -6.05 -4.38
C ILE A 338 -24.18 -4.82 -3.48
N ALA A 339 -23.18 -3.93 -3.47
CA ALA A 339 -23.21 -2.72 -2.67
C ALA A 339 -24.27 -1.73 -3.21
N PRO A 340 -24.91 -0.95 -2.34
CA PRO A 340 -25.89 0.06 -2.76
C PRO A 340 -25.36 1.05 -3.80
N GLU A 341 -24.07 1.38 -3.75
CA GLU A 341 -23.43 2.38 -4.63
C GLU A 341 -23.26 1.91 -6.07
N VAL A 342 -23.21 0.60 -6.31
CA VAL A 342 -23.03 0.00 -7.64
C VAL A 342 -24.26 -0.76 -8.14
N TRP A 343 -25.28 -0.88 -7.29
CA TRP A 343 -26.54 -1.53 -7.65
C TRP A 343 -27.28 -0.74 -8.75
N SER A 344 -27.37 -1.33 -9.95
CA SER A 344 -28.27 -0.88 -11.00
C SER A 344 -29.59 -1.68 -10.92
N LYS A 345 -30.72 -0.96 -10.97
CA LYS A 345 -32.06 -1.53 -10.78
C LYS A 345 -32.51 -2.39 -11.96
#